data_AF-A0A7W1RGV9-F1
#
_entry.id   AF-A0A7W1RGV9-F1
#
_cell.length_a   1.000
_cell.length_b   1.000
_cell.length_c   1.000
_cell.angle_alpha   90.00
_cell.angle_beta   90.00
_cell.angle_gamma   90.00
#
_symmetry.space_group_name_H-M   'P 1'
#
loop_
_entity.id
_entity.type
_entity.pdbx_description
1 polymer ?
#
loop_
_entity_poly.entity_id
_entity_poly.type
_entity_poly.pdbx_seq_one_letter_code
_entity_poly.pdbx_strand_id
1 'polypeptide(L)'
;MSKSHECEHQQDNQYAKVKQPKQYKEDTEVYVAFQVIPRMRNGNNFELVDEAIKVVEEANVVYQVSAMETTMTGELSELLAIVMAAQQKCLDCGAVEVITNIKIHNRKIETTDTFCTYDRGITQNNAVFINK
;
A
#
# COMPACT_ATOMS: atom_id res chain seq x y z
N MET A 1 48.41 18.34 -2.16
CA MET A 1 48.27 17.16 -3.03
C MET A 1 47.69 16.05 -2.16
N SER A 2 46.37 15.85 -2.22
CA SER A 2 45.71 14.60 -2.70
C SER A 2 46.00 13.38 -1.83
N LYS A 3 45.06 12.60 -1.29
CA LYS A 3 43.63 12.40 -1.58
C LYS A 3 43.07 11.53 -0.43
N SER A 4 41.79 11.75 -0.11
CA SER A 4 40.74 10.81 0.35
C SER A 4 41.12 9.48 1.03
N HIS A 5 40.38 9.11 2.09
CA HIS A 5 39.32 8.08 2.06
C HIS A 5 38.61 8.07 3.43
N GLU A 6 37.47 8.74 3.49
CA GLU A 6 36.44 8.53 4.51
C GLU A 6 35.78 7.17 4.25
N CYS A 7 35.55 6.38 5.30
CA CYS A 7 34.62 5.26 5.25
C CYS A 7 33.92 5.16 6.60
N GLU A 8 32.90 6.01 6.76
CA GLU A 8 31.87 5.83 7.78
C GLU A 8 31.03 4.62 7.36
N HIS A 9 31.04 3.57 8.18
CA HIS A 9 30.05 2.49 8.12
C HIS A 9 29.30 2.48 9.46
N GLN A 10 28.39 3.44 9.60
CA GLN A 10 27.26 3.33 10.50
C GLN A 10 26.23 2.45 9.80
N GLN A 11 26.17 1.17 10.16
CA GLN A 11 24.99 0.34 9.88
C GLN A 11 24.03 0.50 11.06
N ASP A 12 23.19 1.53 10.96
CA ASP A 12 22.05 1.71 11.86
C ASP A 12 20.99 0.64 11.54
N ASN A 13 21.05 -0.45 12.29
CA ASN A 13 19.96 -1.41 12.43
C ASN A 13 18.81 -0.73 13.21
N GLN A 14 17.92 -0.03 12.48
CA GLN A 14 16.84 0.75 13.07
C GLN A 14 15.48 0.01 13.12
N TYR A 15 15.40 -1.24 12.65
CA TYR A 15 14.17 -2.04 12.70
C TYR A 15 14.09 -2.90 13.96
N ALA A 16 14.25 -2.29 15.13
CA ALA A 16 13.88 -2.92 16.40
C ALA A 16 13.67 -1.85 17.49
N LYS A 17 12.45 -1.29 17.59
CA LYS A 17 11.74 -1.00 18.86
C LYS A 17 10.37 -0.32 18.65
N VAL A 18 9.33 -1.13 18.83
CA VAL A 18 8.06 -0.92 19.59
C VAL A 18 7.16 0.25 19.20
N LYS A 19 5.84 0.01 18.96
CA LYS A 19 4.69 0.61 19.72
C LYS A 19 3.42 -0.28 19.70
N GLN A 20 2.87 -0.47 20.90
CA GLN A 20 1.53 -0.97 21.24
C GLN A 20 0.40 -0.19 20.50
N PRO A 21 -0.84 -0.74 20.37
CA PRO A 21 -1.85 -0.22 19.45
C PRO A 21 -2.29 1.19 19.86
N LYS A 22 -2.11 2.17 18.95
CA LYS A 22 -2.52 3.55 19.19
C LYS A 22 -4.00 3.70 18.84
N GLN A 23 -4.78 4.20 19.81
CA GLN A 23 -6.14 4.70 19.62
C GLN A 23 -6.21 5.58 18.36
N TYR A 24 -7.13 5.24 17.46
CA TYR A 24 -7.34 5.92 16.19
C TYR A 24 -8.35 7.06 16.35
N LYS A 25 -8.13 8.19 15.67
CA LYS A 25 -9.14 9.25 15.60
C LYS A 25 -10.23 8.80 14.63
N GLU A 26 -11.44 8.63 15.13
CA GLU A 26 -12.63 8.16 14.40
C GLU A 26 -13.12 9.12 13.30
N ASP A 27 -12.41 10.22 13.00
CA ASP A 27 -12.94 11.32 12.18
C ASP A 27 -12.47 11.34 10.71
N THR A 28 -11.67 10.36 10.28
CA THR A 28 -11.10 10.33 8.92
C THR A 28 -11.21 8.98 8.26
N GLU A 29 -11.66 8.97 7.01
CA GLU A 29 -11.66 7.80 6.14
C GLU A 29 -10.51 7.90 5.14
N VAL A 30 -9.77 6.81 5.01
CA VAL A 30 -8.60 6.73 4.14
C VAL A 30 -8.76 5.56 3.19
N TYR A 31 -8.60 5.84 1.90
CA TYR A 31 -8.50 4.85 0.85
C TYR A 31 -7.14 4.96 0.20
N VAL A 32 -6.48 3.82 0.03
CA VAL A 32 -5.22 3.72 -0.71
C VAL A 32 -5.43 2.75 -1.85
N ALA A 33 -5.28 3.24 -3.09
CA ALA A 33 -5.19 2.39 -4.26
C ALA A 33 -3.72 2.27 -4.65
N PHE A 34 -3.24 1.05 -4.81
CA PHE A 34 -1.86 0.80 -5.20
C PHE A 34 -1.78 -0.19 -6.37
N GLN A 35 -0.73 -0.02 -7.17
CA GLN A 35 -0.42 -0.87 -8.30
C GLN A 35 1.07 -1.15 -8.29
N VAL A 36 1.43 -2.43 -8.24
CA VAL A 36 2.82 -2.89 -8.39
C VAL A 36 3.03 -3.38 -9.82
N ILE A 37 4.08 -2.88 -10.46
CA ILE A 37 4.49 -3.25 -11.81
C ILE A 37 5.91 -3.80 -11.71
N PRO A 38 6.06 -5.09 -11.35
CA PRO A 38 7.38 -5.72 -11.30
C PRO A 38 7.88 -6.01 -12.71
N ARG A 39 9.20 -6.04 -12.86
CA ARG A 39 9.87 -6.35 -14.12
C ARG A 39 10.93 -7.40 -13.88
N MET A 40 10.80 -8.51 -14.59
CA MET A 40 11.78 -9.59 -14.59
C MET A 40 12.54 -9.65 -15.90
N ARG A 41 13.77 -10.18 -15.84
CA ARG A 41 14.55 -10.49 -17.05
C ARG A 41 13.96 -11.69 -17.80
N ASN A 42 13.57 -12.73 -17.06
CA ASN A 42 12.95 -13.95 -17.57
C ASN A 42 11.84 -14.37 -16.59
N GLY A 43 10.68 -14.81 -17.08
CA GLY A 43 9.57 -15.29 -16.26
C GLY A 43 8.25 -14.55 -16.49
N ASN A 44 7.25 -14.84 -15.65
CA ASN A 44 5.92 -14.26 -15.75
C ASN A 44 5.70 -13.20 -14.65
N ASN A 45 5.45 -11.94 -15.03
CA ASN A 45 5.21 -10.86 -14.07
C ASN A 45 3.94 -11.09 -13.23
N PHE A 46 2.96 -11.86 -13.73
CA PHE A 46 1.72 -12.15 -12.99
C PHE A 46 1.97 -12.93 -11.70
N GLU A 47 2.95 -13.84 -11.68
CA GLU A 47 3.28 -14.63 -10.48
C GLU A 47 3.82 -13.74 -9.36
N LEU A 48 4.58 -12.69 -9.69
CA LEU A 48 5.05 -11.70 -8.72
C LEU A 48 3.91 -10.83 -8.20
N VAL A 49 2.95 -10.49 -9.06
CA VAL A 49 1.75 -9.74 -8.65
C VAL A 49 0.92 -10.58 -7.69
N ASP A 50 0.79 -11.89 -7.91
CA ASP A 50 0.11 -12.79 -6.97
C ASP A 50 0.80 -12.82 -5.60
N GLU A 51 2.13 -12.85 -5.55
CA GLU A 51 2.88 -12.76 -4.29
C GLU A 51 2.66 -11.43 -3.56
N ALA A 52 2.54 -10.32 -4.29
CA ALA A 52 2.21 -9.03 -3.71
C ALA A 52 0.77 -8.99 -3.17
N ILE A 53 -0.18 -9.62 -3.85
CA ILE A 53 -1.57 -9.72 -3.39
C ILE A 53 -1.64 -10.54 -2.09
N LYS A 54 -0.89 -11.65 -1.98
CA LYS A 54 -0.83 -12.44 -0.73
C LYS A 54 -0.43 -11.60 0.49
N VAL A 55 0.49 -10.65 0.34
CA VAL A 55 0.86 -9.73 1.43
C VAL A 55 -0.33 -8.89 1.89
N VAL A 56 -1.20 -8.47 0.98
CA VAL A 56 -2.44 -7.75 1.31
C VAL A 56 -3.45 -8.67 1.99
N GLU A 57 -3.58 -9.92 1.52
CA GLU A 57 -4.47 -10.92 2.13
C GLU A 57 -4.07 -11.23 3.58
N GLU A 58 -2.76 -11.39 3.83
CA GLU A 58 -2.19 -11.63 5.16
C GLU A 58 -2.37 -10.43 6.10
N ALA A 59 -2.44 -9.21 5.56
CA ALA A 59 -2.64 -7.99 6.35
C ALA A 59 -4.06 -7.85 6.92
N ASN A 60 -5.02 -8.67 6.46
CA ASN A 60 -6.40 -8.70 6.97
C ASN A 60 -7.09 -7.33 7.01
N VAL A 61 -6.78 -6.47 6.05
CA VAL A 61 -7.46 -5.18 5.83
C VAL A 61 -8.65 -5.37 4.89
N VAL A 62 -9.56 -4.40 4.84
CA VAL A 62 -10.60 -4.41 3.81
C VAL A 62 -9.98 -3.96 2.49
N TYR A 63 -9.98 -4.84 1.50
CA TYR A 63 -9.40 -4.58 0.18
C TYR A 63 -10.30 -5.07 -0.95
N GLN A 64 -10.06 -4.52 -2.14
CA GLN A 64 -10.66 -4.95 -3.39
C GLN A 64 -9.58 -4.97 -4.47
N VAL A 65 -9.34 -6.13 -5.06
CA VAL A 65 -8.50 -6.28 -6.25
C VAL A 65 -9.33 -5.92 -7.48
N SER A 66 -8.87 -4.95 -8.25
CA SER A 66 -9.41 -4.61 -9.56
C SER A 66 -8.39 -4.94 -10.66
N ALA A 67 -8.81 -4.87 -11.92
CA ALA A 67 -7.93 -5.21 -13.04
C ALA A 67 -6.66 -4.34 -13.15
N MET A 68 -6.71 -3.10 -12.64
CA MET A 68 -5.61 -2.12 -12.79
C MET A 68 -4.93 -1.73 -11.48
N GLU A 69 -5.60 -1.88 -10.33
CA GLU A 69 -5.07 -1.50 -9.02
C GLU A 69 -5.80 -2.28 -7.92
N THR A 70 -5.15 -2.39 -6.77
CA THR A 70 -5.77 -2.94 -5.55
C THR A 70 -6.07 -1.78 -4.61
N THR A 71 -7.33 -1.65 -4.22
CA THR A 71 -7.79 -0.61 -3.30
C THR A 71 -7.94 -1.19 -1.90
N MET A 72 -7.48 -0.47 -0.89
CA MET A 72 -7.60 -0.84 0.52
C MET A 72 -8.06 0.34 1.36
N THR A 73 -8.73 0.05 2.47
CA THR A 73 -9.21 1.06 3.43
C THR A 73 -8.76 0.69 4.85
N GLY A 74 -8.46 1.72 5.65
CA GLY A 74 -7.90 1.54 6.99
C GLY A 74 -6.98 2.68 7.42
N GLU A 75 -6.00 2.34 8.25
CA GLU A 75 -5.04 3.26 8.86
C GLU A 75 -3.95 3.65 7.86
N LEU A 76 -3.77 4.94 7.57
CA LEU A 76 -2.85 5.37 6.50
C LEU A 76 -1.43 4.77 6.61
N SER A 77 -0.85 4.76 7.81
CA SER A 77 0.53 4.29 7.99
C SER A 77 0.63 2.76 7.81
N GLU A 78 -0.35 2.00 8.28
CA GLU A 78 -0.51 0.56 8.08
C GLU A 78 -0.69 0.24 6.60
N LEU A 79 -1.58 0.95 5.90
CA LEU A 79 -1.79 0.79 4.46
C LEU A 79 -0.48 1.03 3.69
N LEU A 80 0.26 2.09 4.02
CA LEU A 80 1.56 2.35 3.41
C LEU A 80 2.60 1.28 3.76
N ALA A 81 2.59 0.75 4.99
CA ALA A 81 3.46 -0.37 5.38
C ALA A 81 3.17 -1.63 4.56
N ILE A 82 1.89 -1.92 4.28
CA ILE A 82 1.48 -3.03 3.42
C ILE A 82 1.99 -2.81 1.99
N VAL A 83 1.86 -1.60 1.41
CA VAL A 83 2.41 -1.31 0.07
C VAL A 83 3.92 -1.53 0.03
N MET A 84 4.64 -1.05 1.05
CA MET A 84 6.09 -1.24 1.13
C MET A 84 6.47 -2.72 1.21
N ALA A 85 5.75 -3.51 2.01
CA ALA A 85 5.96 -4.95 2.13
C ALA A 85 5.66 -5.67 0.81
N ALA A 86 4.57 -5.30 0.11
CA ALA A 86 4.20 -5.87 -1.19
C ALA A 86 5.25 -5.56 -2.28
N GLN A 87 5.76 -4.33 -2.31
CA GLN A 87 6.86 -3.96 -3.21
C GLN A 87 8.13 -4.75 -2.89
N GLN A 88 8.50 -4.87 -1.62
CA GLN A 88 9.70 -5.60 -1.20
C GLN A 88 9.60 -7.08 -1.56
N LYS A 89 8.43 -7.68 -1.34
CA LYS A 89 8.14 -9.07 -1.71
C LYS A 89 8.40 -9.33 -3.21
N CYS A 90 7.99 -8.42 -4.08
CA CYS A 90 8.29 -8.52 -5.52
C CYS A 90 9.80 -8.55 -5.81
N LEU A 91 10.59 -7.71 -5.12
CA LEU A 91 12.05 -7.67 -5.27
C LEU A 91 12.69 -8.98 -4.76
N ASP A 92 12.25 -9.46 -3.60
CA ASP A 92 12.76 -10.69 -2.98
C ASP A 92 12.47 -11.93 -3.84
N CYS A 93 11.36 -11.92 -4.57
CA CYS A 93 10.96 -12.98 -5.51
C CYS A 93 11.65 -12.88 -6.89
N GLY A 94 12.59 -11.95 -7.09
CA GLY A 94 13.43 -11.89 -8.29
C GLY A 94 13.08 -10.80 -9.30
N ALA A 95 12.23 -9.83 -8.95
CA ALA A 95 12.07 -8.62 -9.75
C ALA A 95 13.38 -7.82 -9.79
N VAL A 96 13.78 -7.39 -10.98
CA VAL A 96 14.97 -6.54 -11.17
C VAL A 96 14.65 -5.08 -10.86
N GLU A 97 13.43 -4.67 -11.16
CA GLU A 97 12.88 -3.36 -10.84
C GLU A 97 11.39 -3.53 -10.52
N VAL A 98 10.86 -2.65 -9.67
CA VAL A 98 9.43 -2.59 -9.34
C VAL A 98 9.01 -1.13 -9.40
N ILE A 99 7.99 -0.84 -10.21
CA ILE A 99 7.36 0.48 -10.24
C ILE A 99 6.06 0.37 -9.45
N THR A 100 5.93 1.20 -8.41
CA THR A 100 4.75 1.20 -7.53
C THR A 100 4.02 2.53 -7.67
N ASN A 101 2.78 2.50 -8.17
CA ASN A 101 1.89 3.66 -8.15
C ASN A 101 1.04 3.61 -6.90
N ILE A 102 0.93 4.73 -6.18
CA ILE A 102 0.12 4.86 -4.96
C ILE A 102 -0.77 6.09 -5.12
N LYS A 103 -2.07 5.91 -4.92
CA LYS A 103 -3.06 6.99 -4.84
C LYS A 103 -3.68 6.95 -3.45
N ILE A 104 -3.65 8.08 -2.77
CA ILE A 104 -4.14 8.21 -1.39
C ILE A 104 -5.29 9.20 -1.41
N HIS A 105 -6.46 8.75 -0.96
CA HIS A 105 -7.59 9.60 -0.65
C HIS A 105 -7.74 9.65 0.86
N ASN A 106 -7.57 10.83 1.45
CA ASN A 106 -7.76 11.06 2.87
C ASN A 106 -8.82 12.14 3.03
N ARG A 107 -9.95 11.78 3.65
CA ARG A 107 -11.06 12.71 3.89
C ARG A 107 -11.45 12.72 5.37
N LYS A 108 -11.90 13.88 5.84
CA LYS A 108 -12.60 13.98 7.13
C LYS A 108 -14.06 13.59 6.94
N ILE A 109 -14.66 12.91 7.91
CA ILE A 109 -16.07 12.50 7.86
C ILE A 109 -17.01 13.72 7.75
N GLU A 110 -16.62 14.86 8.34
CA GLU A 110 -17.36 16.13 8.23
C GLU A 110 -17.48 16.66 6.79
N THR A 111 -16.66 16.17 5.86
CA THR A 111 -16.62 16.61 4.46
C THR A 111 -17.44 15.72 3.51
N THR A 112 -18.41 14.96 4.05
CA THR A 112 -19.31 14.08 3.28
C THR A 112 -20.11 14.83 2.20
N ASP A 113 -20.24 16.16 2.23
CA ASP A 113 -20.90 16.93 1.16
C ASP A 113 -19.97 17.27 -0.04
N THR A 114 -18.75 16.75 -0.06
CA THR A 114 -17.82 16.98 -1.18
C THR A 114 -18.06 16.00 -2.34
N PHE A 115 -17.59 16.36 -3.54
CA PHE A 115 -17.75 15.61 -4.78
C PHE A 115 -17.26 14.14 -4.70
N CYS A 116 -16.34 13.82 -3.79
CA CYS A 116 -15.83 12.46 -3.56
C CYS A 116 -16.71 11.70 -2.56
N THR A 117 -17.98 11.50 -2.90
CA THR A 117 -18.93 10.68 -2.14
C THR A 117 -19.00 9.29 -2.76
N TYR A 118 -18.63 8.26 -2.00
CA TYR A 118 -18.73 6.86 -2.40
C TYR A 118 -20.14 6.28 -2.19
N ASP A 119 -21.13 7.12 -2.00
CA ASP A 119 -22.54 6.79 -1.75
C ASP A 119 -23.48 7.47 -2.76
N ARG A 120 -23.14 8.67 -3.26
CA ARG A 120 -23.94 9.38 -4.27
C ARG A 120 -23.78 8.74 -5.66
N GLY A 121 -24.87 8.15 -6.15
CA GLY A 121 -24.96 7.65 -7.52
C GLY A 121 -24.31 6.29 -7.75
N ILE A 122 -23.92 5.59 -6.69
CA ILE A 122 -23.39 4.22 -6.79
C ILE A 122 -24.57 3.27 -7.02
N THR A 123 -24.50 2.49 -8.10
CA THR A 123 -25.45 1.40 -8.34
C THR A 123 -25.16 0.25 -7.38
N GLN A 124 -26.17 -0.56 -7.04
CA GLN A 124 -26.00 -1.70 -6.12
C GLN A 124 -24.85 -2.65 -6.49
N ASN A 125 -24.45 -2.70 -7.77
CA ASN A 125 -23.35 -3.53 -8.26
C ASN A 125 -21.94 -2.94 -8.04
N ASN A 126 -21.83 -1.63 -7.73
CA ASN A 126 -20.56 -0.94 -7.52
C ASN A 126 -20.34 -0.52 -6.04
N ALA A 127 -21.23 -0.95 -5.14
CA ALA A 127 -21.15 -0.69 -3.71
C ALA A 127 -20.16 -1.65 -3.03
N VAL A 128 -18.87 -1.52 -3.31
CA VAL A 128 -17.86 -2.47 -2.81
C VAL A 128 -17.41 -2.17 -1.37
N PHE A 129 -17.62 -0.93 -0.92
CA PHE A 129 -17.25 -0.49 0.43
C PHE A 129 -18.44 0.06 1.25
N ILE A 130 -19.68 -0.18 0.80
CA ILE A 130 -20.89 0.21 1.53
C ILE A 130 -21.45 -1.05 2.19
N ASN A 131 -21.66 -1.02 3.51
CA ASN A 131 -22.36 -2.11 4.20
C ASN A 131 -23.80 -2.22 3.67
N LYS A 132 -24.22 -3.45 3.33
CA LYS A 132 -25.59 -3.77 2.89
C LYS A 132 -26.60 -3.68 4.02
#